data_AF-A0A2V8IFX8-F1
#
_entry.id   AF-A0A2V8IFX8-F1
#
_cell.length_a   1.000
_cell.length_b   1.000
_cell.length_c   1.000
_cell.angle_alpha   90.00
_cell.angle_beta   90.00
_cell.angle_gamma   90.00
#
_symmetry.space_group_name_H-M   'P 1'
#
loop_
_entity.id
_entity.type
_entity.pdbx_description
1 polymer ?
#
loop_
_entity_poly.entity_id
_entity_poly.type
_entity_poly.pdbx_seq_one_letter_code
_entity_poly.pdbx_strand_id
1 'polypeptide(L)'
;MGKRIEEMSRRELLKLFGISVGAVIADPAAWPRNVQAQSKKITPRGTARNVIVVQNCGAMSQWETWDFRPTKYTDTFPGKDLDVQKVNADFQISKTLFPQYQKWAPKAALVRTLWENSLVHFTGMYHSQAGRAFNPAILREVPAYGSVVAMELENQRKASDTFPTFMSVDLWNTRCPQIGSGMLHPKYSGLDLNTSTVFESFGGADAKAETDLSRRWEVLNRISEVSPSGSGDGLGGKAEEYSAHYQYAYKILMDPRFKKVLNVTDEEKQRYGVDKDKGVCKLGLAMLLARNVLASDAGTRFMWVSNAYNGNAGGNDNHDQIYGRGALAPRGFLMPIYDSAPRLDAALGSLIEDLSKMPGKEAGKTMLDETMVAVIHEFGRTPDMNLNFGRRREAGPDYR
;
A
#
# COMPACT_ATOMS: atom_id res chain seq x y z
N MET A 1 -48.86 -2.53 7.67
CA MET A 1 -49.97 -2.20 8.59
C MET A 1 -49.42 -2.38 10.00
N GLY A 2 -48.89 -1.31 10.60
CA GLY A 2 -48.02 -1.38 11.78
C GLY A 2 -48.72 -0.89 13.04
N LYS A 3 -49.01 -1.81 13.97
CA LYS A 3 -49.24 -1.46 15.37
C LYS A 3 -47.89 -1.13 16.02
N ARG A 4 -47.85 -0.20 16.98
CA ARG A 4 -46.64 0.01 17.78
C ARG A 4 -46.41 -1.22 18.67
N ILE A 5 -45.15 -1.55 18.99
CA ILE A 5 -44.79 -2.73 19.81
C ILE A 5 -45.54 -2.73 21.16
N GLU A 6 -45.78 -1.53 21.70
CA GLU A 6 -46.51 -1.28 22.95
C GLU A 6 -48.01 -1.68 22.89
N GLU A 7 -48.58 -1.79 21.69
CA GLU A 7 -49.98 -2.12 21.45
C GLU A 7 -50.19 -3.61 21.08
N MET A 8 -49.11 -4.40 21.07
CA MET A 8 -49.15 -5.82 20.72
C MET A 8 -49.50 -6.65 21.95
N SER A 9 -50.47 -7.56 21.80
CA SER A 9 -50.72 -8.58 22.81
C SER A 9 -49.51 -9.50 22.97
N ARG A 10 -49.33 -10.09 24.16
CA ARG A 10 -48.26 -11.07 24.44
C ARG A 10 -48.19 -12.19 23.39
N ARG A 11 -49.35 -12.59 22.85
CA ARG A 11 -49.46 -13.61 21.80
C ARG A 11 -48.95 -13.11 20.44
N GLU A 12 -49.25 -11.86 20.07
CA GLU A 12 -48.72 -11.26 18.84
C GLU A 12 -47.21 -11.06 18.94
N LEU A 13 -46.69 -10.66 20.11
CA LEU A 13 -45.27 -10.52 20.36
C LEU A 13 -44.53 -11.86 20.25
N LEU A 14 -45.09 -12.93 20.84
CA LEU A 14 -44.54 -14.29 20.74
C LEU A 14 -44.59 -14.84 19.31
N LYS A 15 -45.63 -14.51 18.54
CA LYS A 15 -45.68 -14.86 17.11
C LYS A 15 -44.61 -14.11 16.31
N LEU A 16 -44.43 -12.82 16.57
CA LEU A 16 -43.40 -12.03 15.90
C LEU A 16 -41.99 -12.55 16.24
N PHE A 17 -41.75 -12.88 17.50
CA PHE A 17 -40.51 -13.50 17.97
C PHE A 17 -40.30 -14.91 17.38
N GLY A 18 -41.36 -15.72 17.30
CA GLY A 18 -41.28 -17.04 16.68
C GLY A 18 -40.99 -16.96 15.17
N ILE A 19 -41.55 -15.96 14.48
CA ILE A 19 -41.28 -15.70 13.06
C ILE A 19 -39.85 -15.20 12.87
N SER A 20 -39.35 -14.30 13.73
CA SER A 20 -37.97 -13.81 13.61
C SER A 20 -36.94 -14.88 13.92
N VAL A 21 -37.16 -15.70 14.96
CA VAL A 21 -36.29 -16.86 15.26
C VAL A 21 -36.37 -17.90 14.15
N GLY A 22 -37.57 -18.18 13.63
CA GLY A 22 -37.76 -19.08 12.50
C GLY A 22 -37.07 -18.59 11.23
N ALA A 23 -37.11 -17.29 10.95
CA ALA A 23 -36.43 -16.67 9.83
C ALA A 23 -34.89 -16.73 9.98
N VAL A 24 -34.35 -16.49 11.18
CA VAL A 24 -32.91 -16.61 11.45
C VAL A 24 -32.44 -18.07 11.33
N ILE A 25 -33.24 -19.04 11.76
CA ILE A 25 -32.91 -20.46 11.64
C ILE A 25 -33.06 -20.96 10.20
N ALA A 26 -34.01 -20.40 9.43
CA ALA A 26 -34.22 -20.75 8.03
C ALA A 26 -33.29 -19.98 7.07
N ASP A 27 -32.68 -18.87 7.49
CA ASP A 27 -31.77 -18.05 6.67
C ASP A 27 -30.62 -18.86 6.06
N PRO A 28 -29.91 -19.75 6.79
CA PRO A 28 -28.89 -20.63 6.21
C PRO A 28 -29.45 -21.68 5.24
N ALA A 29 -30.74 -22.02 5.30
CA ALA A 29 -31.37 -22.98 4.42
C ALA A 29 -31.95 -22.34 3.15
N ALA A 30 -32.46 -21.10 3.25
CA ALA A 30 -32.97 -20.31 2.14
C ALA A 30 -31.86 -19.59 1.36
N TRP A 31 -30.80 -19.18 2.06
CA TRP A 31 -29.60 -18.56 1.49
C TRP A 31 -28.37 -19.29 2.01
N PRO A 32 -28.11 -20.54 1.56
CA PRO A 32 -26.94 -21.26 1.99
C PRO A 32 -25.71 -20.42 1.62
N ARG A 33 -25.06 -19.86 2.65
CA ARG A 33 -23.76 -19.19 2.54
C ARG A 33 -22.72 -20.30 2.30
N ASN A 34 -22.81 -20.93 1.13
CA ASN A 34 -21.88 -21.95 0.63
C ASN A 34 -20.58 -21.29 0.18
N VAL A 35 -19.97 -20.51 1.07
CA VAL A 35 -18.56 -20.12 0.95
C VAL A 35 -17.77 -21.05 1.86
N GLN A 36 -17.83 -22.35 1.56
CA GLN A 36 -16.76 -23.22 1.99
C GLN A 36 -15.55 -22.86 1.13
N ALA A 37 -14.41 -22.58 1.78
CA ALA A 37 -13.14 -22.57 1.07
C ALA A 37 -13.06 -23.90 0.32
N GLN A 38 -13.13 -23.87 -1.01
CA GLN A 38 -12.93 -25.08 -1.79
C GLN A 38 -11.56 -25.61 -1.38
N SER A 39 -11.55 -26.71 -0.61
CA SER A 39 -10.33 -27.36 -0.14
C SER A 39 -9.61 -28.08 -1.28
N LYS A 40 -9.66 -27.52 -2.50
CA LYS A 40 -8.73 -27.90 -3.55
C LYS A 40 -7.35 -27.56 -3.03
N LYS A 41 -6.47 -28.55 -2.98
CA LYS A 41 -5.05 -28.34 -2.76
C LYS A 41 -4.55 -27.44 -3.89
N ILE A 42 -4.45 -26.13 -3.62
CA ILE A 42 -3.91 -25.16 -4.57
C ILE A 42 -2.39 -25.33 -4.52
N THR A 43 -1.80 -25.74 -5.63
CA THR A 43 -0.35 -25.68 -5.81
C THR A 43 0.00 -24.29 -6.34
N PRO A 44 0.67 -23.44 -5.55
CA PRO A 44 1.06 -22.12 -6.02
C PRO A 44 1.97 -22.25 -7.25
N ARG A 45 1.81 -21.36 -8.23
CA ARG A 45 2.67 -21.34 -9.43
C ARG A 45 4.14 -21.10 -9.10
N GLY A 46 4.44 -20.46 -7.97
CA GLY A 46 5.81 -20.22 -7.50
C GLY A 46 6.63 -19.26 -8.36
N THR A 47 6.00 -18.51 -9.28
CA THR A 47 6.71 -17.62 -10.21
C THR A 47 6.97 -16.23 -9.62
N ALA A 48 6.16 -15.79 -8.65
CA ALA A 48 6.32 -14.48 -8.03
C ALA A 48 7.60 -14.44 -7.19
N ARG A 49 8.57 -13.70 -7.70
CA ARG A 49 9.89 -13.45 -7.13
C ARG A 49 9.90 -12.13 -6.35
N ASN A 50 9.22 -11.11 -6.85
CA ASN A 50 9.12 -9.80 -6.22
C ASN A 50 7.68 -9.49 -5.80
N VAL A 51 7.53 -8.61 -4.82
CA VAL A 51 6.24 -8.07 -4.40
C VAL A 51 6.35 -6.54 -4.31
N ILE A 52 5.40 -5.84 -4.93
CA ILE A 52 5.16 -4.41 -4.71
C ILE A 52 3.78 -4.28 -4.06
N VAL A 53 3.75 -3.83 -2.82
CA VAL A 53 2.51 -3.43 -2.13
C VAL A 53 2.33 -1.93 -2.32
N VAL A 54 1.21 -1.53 -2.92
CA VAL A 54 0.77 -0.14 -3.02
C VAL A 54 -0.28 0.09 -1.94
N GLN A 55 0.09 0.77 -0.87
CA GLN A 55 -0.84 1.14 0.18
C GLN A 55 -1.56 2.43 -0.21
N ASN A 56 -2.81 2.28 -0.64
CA ASN A 56 -3.69 3.39 -0.94
C ASN A 56 -4.34 3.94 0.33
N CYS A 57 -3.86 5.09 0.77
CA CYS A 57 -4.42 5.81 1.91
C CYS A 57 -5.48 6.81 1.49
N GLY A 58 -6.31 7.19 2.46
CA GLY A 58 -7.33 8.21 2.29
C GLY A 58 -8.73 7.69 2.09
N ALA A 59 -9.06 6.45 2.47
CA ALA A 59 -10.45 5.96 2.47
C ALA A 59 -11.20 6.07 1.13
N MET A 60 -10.48 5.97 0.01
CA MET A 60 -11.09 5.72 -1.29
C MET A 60 -11.87 4.40 -1.22
N SER A 61 -13.19 4.46 -1.38
CA SER A 61 -14.08 3.32 -1.19
C SER A 61 -14.01 2.37 -2.37
N GLN A 62 -14.14 1.08 -2.07
CA GLN A 62 -13.99 0.01 -3.04
C GLN A 62 -15.17 -0.01 -4.03
N TRP A 63 -16.38 0.25 -3.56
CA TRP A 63 -17.62 0.08 -4.33
C TRP A 63 -17.86 1.13 -5.43
N GLU A 64 -17.20 2.29 -5.37
CA GLU A 64 -17.25 3.30 -6.45
C GLU A 64 -15.97 3.26 -7.32
N THR A 65 -14.97 2.46 -6.93
CA THR A 65 -13.67 2.36 -7.61
C THR A 65 -13.35 0.93 -8.09
N TRP A 66 -12.75 0.09 -7.25
CA TRP A 66 -12.20 -1.24 -7.59
C TRP A 66 -13.24 -2.33 -7.77
N ASP A 67 -14.33 -2.26 -7.03
CA ASP A 67 -15.39 -3.26 -7.04
C ASP A 67 -16.69 -2.55 -7.34
N PHE A 68 -16.77 -1.94 -8.53
CA PHE A 68 -17.88 -1.05 -8.83
C PHE A 68 -19.23 -1.73 -8.57
N ARG A 69 -20.07 -1.09 -7.75
CA ARG A 69 -21.43 -1.49 -7.45
C ARG A 69 -22.36 -0.28 -7.60
N PRO A 70 -23.40 -0.39 -8.45
CA PRO A 70 -24.43 0.65 -8.54
C PRO A 70 -25.06 0.94 -7.18
N THR A 71 -25.19 2.22 -6.86
CA THR A 71 -25.87 2.77 -5.68
C THR A 71 -26.67 4.00 -6.11
N LYS A 72 -27.56 4.48 -5.23
CA LYS A 72 -28.30 5.73 -5.48
C LYS A 72 -27.38 6.92 -5.79
N TYR A 73 -26.13 6.92 -5.33
CA TYR A 73 -25.19 8.03 -5.53
C TYR A 73 -24.32 7.91 -6.78
N THR A 74 -24.11 6.69 -7.29
CA THR A 74 -23.38 6.46 -8.55
C THR A 74 -24.32 6.47 -9.75
N ASP A 75 -25.59 6.11 -9.55
CA ASP A 75 -26.61 6.07 -10.62
C ASP A 75 -27.26 7.44 -10.83
N THR A 76 -27.22 8.29 -9.81
CA THR A 76 -27.73 9.66 -9.85
C THR A 76 -26.62 10.68 -9.54
N PHE A 77 -26.97 11.93 -9.30
CA PHE A 77 -25.99 12.92 -8.87
C PHE A 77 -25.48 12.57 -7.46
N PRO A 78 -24.17 12.67 -7.17
CA PRO A 78 -23.12 13.29 -7.99
C PRO A 78 -22.27 12.35 -8.87
N GLY A 79 -22.46 11.02 -8.85
CA GLY A 79 -21.61 10.04 -9.53
C GLY A 79 -22.11 9.56 -10.91
N LYS A 80 -23.14 10.17 -11.49
CA LYS A 80 -23.76 9.74 -12.76
C LYS A 80 -22.80 9.64 -13.96
N ASP A 81 -21.65 10.30 -13.90
CA ASP A 81 -20.70 10.41 -15.00
C ASP A 81 -19.53 9.42 -14.95
N LEU A 82 -19.62 8.37 -14.13
CA LEU A 82 -18.53 7.43 -13.91
C LEU A 82 -18.18 6.52 -15.11
N ASP A 83 -18.94 6.54 -16.21
CA ASP A 83 -18.68 5.77 -17.45
C ASP A 83 -18.15 4.34 -17.16
N VAL A 84 -19.05 3.49 -16.65
CA VAL A 84 -18.69 2.17 -16.11
C VAL A 84 -18.39 1.20 -17.26
N GLN A 85 -17.20 0.62 -17.23
CA GLN A 85 -16.71 -0.34 -18.20
C GLN A 85 -16.64 -1.74 -17.59
N LYS A 86 -17.02 -2.75 -18.38
CA LYS A 86 -16.87 -4.15 -18.00
C LYS A 86 -15.47 -4.63 -18.42
N VAL A 87 -14.65 -5.03 -17.45
CA VAL A 87 -13.30 -5.58 -17.70
C VAL A 87 -13.38 -7.09 -17.96
N ASN A 88 -14.12 -7.81 -17.10
CA ASN A 88 -14.43 -9.23 -17.27
C ASN A 88 -15.81 -9.54 -16.62
N ALA A 89 -16.14 -10.82 -16.42
CA ALA A 89 -17.44 -11.22 -15.87
C ALA A 89 -17.74 -10.60 -14.50
N ASP A 90 -16.73 -10.51 -13.62
CA ASP A 90 -16.87 -10.17 -12.20
C ASP A 90 -16.17 -8.84 -11.83
N PHE A 91 -15.61 -8.13 -12.80
CA PHE A 91 -14.85 -6.91 -12.60
C PHE A 91 -15.33 -5.80 -13.53
N GLN A 92 -15.79 -4.71 -12.92
CA GLN A 92 -16.20 -3.48 -13.57
C GLN A 92 -15.42 -2.30 -12.97
N ILE A 93 -15.16 -1.29 -13.78
CA ILE A 93 -14.39 -0.11 -13.38
C ILE A 93 -14.89 1.15 -14.06
N SER A 94 -14.80 2.29 -13.37
CA SER A 94 -15.12 3.60 -13.93
C SER A 94 -13.99 4.09 -14.84
N LYS A 95 -14.27 4.28 -16.14
CA LYS A 95 -13.29 4.88 -17.08
C LYS A 95 -13.03 6.35 -16.75
N THR A 96 -14.03 7.05 -16.22
CA THR A 96 -13.88 8.45 -15.78
C THR A 96 -12.86 8.59 -14.64
N LEU A 97 -12.83 7.63 -13.70
CA LEU A 97 -11.86 7.63 -12.60
C LEU A 97 -10.53 6.98 -12.97
N PHE A 98 -10.55 5.96 -13.83
CA PHE A 98 -9.38 5.17 -14.22
C PHE A 98 -9.22 5.18 -15.75
N PRO A 99 -8.82 6.30 -16.37
CA PRO A 99 -8.72 6.42 -17.84
C PRO A 99 -7.74 5.44 -18.51
N GLN A 100 -6.72 4.97 -17.79
CA GLN A 100 -5.70 4.01 -18.21
C GLN A 100 -5.99 2.57 -17.75
N TYR A 101 -7.20 2.28 -17.26
CA TYR A 101 -7.55 0.95 -16.73
C TYR A 101 -7.17 -0.21 -17.66
N GLN A 102 -7.24 -0.02 -18.98
CA GLN A 102 -6.92 -1.04 -19.98
C GLN A 102 -5.49 -1.58 -19.86
N LYS A 103 -4.55 -0.80 -19.31
CA LYS A 103 -3.14 -1.22 -19.13
C LYS A 103 -2.97 -2.26 -18.03
N TRP A 104 -3.81 -2.22 -16.99
CA TRP A 104 -3.62 -3.00 -15.77
C TRP A 104 -4.82 -3.87 -15.39
N ALA A 105 -6.06 -3.39 -15.56
CA ALA A 105 -7.26 -4.07 -15.10
C ALA A 105 -7.47 -5.47 -15.73
N PRO A 106 -7.19 -5.72 -17.03
CA PRO A 106 -7.30 -7.06 -17.60
C PRO A 106 -6.33 -8.08 -17.00
N LYS A 107 -5.27 -7.62 -16.32
CA LYS A 107 -4.25 -8.45 -15.66
C LYS A 107 -4.47 -8.53 -14.15
N ALA A 108 -5.50 -7.89 -13.63
CA ALA A 108 -5.77 -7.80 -12.21
C ALA A 108 -6.81 -8.82 -11.77
N ALA A 109 -6.70 -9.24 -10.51
CA ALA A 109 -7.72 -10.02 -9.81
C ALA A 109 -8.15 -9.25 -8.56
N LEU A 110 -9.45 -9.22 -8.31
CA LEU A 110 -10.02 -8.57 -7.13
C LEU A 110 -10.14 -9.56 -5.98
N VAL A 111 -9.50 -9.25 -4.85
CA VAL A 111 -9.49 -10.09 -3.65
C VAL A 111 -10.24 -9.37 -2.52
N ARG A 112 -11.31 -9.99 -2.02
CA ARG A 112 -12.23 -9.42 -1.02
C ARG A 112 -12.09 -10.09 0.35
N THR A 113 -10.87 -10.18 0.86
CA THR A 113 -10.56 -10.95 2.10
C THR A 113 -10.00 -10.10 3.23
N LEU A 114 -9.70 -8.83 2.98
CA LEU A 114 -9.17 -7.92 3.99
C LEU A 114 -10.34 -7.22 4.70
N TRP A 115 -10.31 -7.24 6.03
CA TRP A 115 -11.29 -6.58 6.87
C TRP A 115 -10.58 -5.87 8.03
N GLU A 116 -10.95 -4.62 8.29
CA GLU A 116 -10.47 -3.91 9.47
C GLU A 116 -11.52 -2.93 10.03
N ASN A 117 -11.64 -2.88 11.36
CA ASN A 117 -12.63 -2.07 12.10
C ASN A 117 -12.10 -0.70 12.52
N SER A 118 -10.89 -0.33 12.09
CA SER A 118 -10.28 0.95 12.43
C SER A 118 -11.12 2.14 11.92
N LEU A 119 -11.10 3.23 12.69
CA LEU A 119 -11.67 4.53 12.29
C LEU A 119 -10.58 5.62 12.12
N VAL A 120 -9.32 5.30 12.43
CA VAL A 120 -8.17 6.22 12.37
C VAL A 120 -7.07 5.70 11.43
N HIS A 121 -6.59 6.55 10.53
CA HIS A 121 -5.65 6.15 9.46
C HIS A 121 -4.43 5.41 10.02
N PHE A 122 -3.80 5.96 11.04
CA PHE A 122 -2.63 5.35 11.69
C PHE A 122 -2.87 3.86 12.01
N THR A 123 -3.99 3.51 12.66
CA THR A 123 -4.26 2.12 13.05
C THR A 123 -4.61 1.23 11.87
N GLY A 124 -5.30 1.74 10.84
CA GLY A 124 -5.57 0.98 9.61
C GLY A 124 -4.30 0.71 8.79
N MET A 125 -3.43 1.70 8.68
CA MET A 125 -2.14 1.56 8.02
C MET A 125 -1.21 0.63 8.78
N TYR A 126 -1.16 0.75 10.11
CA TYR A 126 -0.40 -0.16 10.97
C TYR A 126 -0.86 -1.61 10.76
N HIS A 127 -2.17 -1.86 10.75
CA HIS A 127 -2.70 -3.19 10.54
C HIS A 127 -2.29 -3.75 9.18
N SER A 128 -2.34 -2.96 8.12
CA SER A 128 -1.86 -3.37 6.80
C SER A 128 -0.38 -3.77 6.82
N GLN A 129 0.48 -2.99 7.50
CA GLN A 129 1.92 -3.25 7.56
C GLN A 129 2.29 -4.41 8.49
N ALA A 130 1.58 -4.60 9.60
CA ALA A 130 1.90 -5.60 10.64
C ALA A 130 1.07 -6.89 10.54
N GLY A 131 -0.01 -6.89 9.76
CA GLY A 131 -0.98 -7.98 9.70
C GLY A 131 -1.79 -8.18 10.99
N ARG A 132 -1.78 -7.19 11.90
CA ARG A 132 -2.53 -7.24 13.17
C ARG A 132 -2.90 -5.85 13.68
N ALA A 133 -3.96 -5.81 14.49
CA ALA A 133 -4.41 -4.59 15.15
C ALA A 133 -3.31 -3.96 16.03
N PHE A 134 -3.27 -2.63 16.06
CA PHE A 134 -2.31 -1.86 16.86
C PHE A 134 -2.47 -2.13 18.35
N ASN A 135 -1.36 -2.49 19.00
CA ASN A 135 -1.28 -2.63 20.44
C ASN A 135 0.00 -1.96 20.96
N PRO A 136 -0.10 -0.85 21.71
CA PRO A 136 1.07 -0.10 22.17
C PRO A 136 1.98 -0.91 23.09
N ALA A 137 1.45 -1.91 23.81
CA ALA A 137 2.21 -2.72 24.76
C ALA A 137 3.26 -3.62 24.09
N ILE A 138 2.99 -4.07 22.86
CA ILE A 138 3.89 -4.97 22.10
C ILE A 138 4.46 -4.31 20.84
N LEU A 139 4.29 -3.00 20.69
CA LEU A 139 4.66 -2.27 19.47
C LEU A 139 6.12 -2.49 19.06
N ARG A 140 7.03 -2.59 20.05
CA ARG A 140 8.47 -2.81 19.82
C ARG A 140 8.81 -4.24 19.38
N GLU A 141 7.90 -5.19 19.58
CA GLU A 141 8.11 -6.61 19.28
C GLU A 141 7.53 -6.98 17.92
N VAL A 142 6.57 -6.21 17.41
CA VAL A 142 5.85 -6.55 16.17
C VAL A 142 6.68 -6.14 14.94
N PRO A 143 7.13 -7.10 14.12
CA PRO A 143 7.81 -6.80 12.88
C PRO A 143 6.82 -6.29 11.81
N ALA A 144 7.32 -5.47 10.89
CA ALA A 144 6.64 -5.25 9.62
C ALA A 144 6.57 -6.56 8.82
N TYR A 145 5.52 -6.70 8.00
CA TYR A 145 5.39 -7.80 7.05
C TYR A 145 6.61 -7.89 6.11
N GLY A 146 7.13 -6.75 5.65
CA GLY A 146 8.35 -6.71 4.85
C GLY A 146 9.59 -7.22 5.59
N SER A 147 9.70 -6.99 6.90
CA SER A 147 10.81 -7.51 7.71
C SER A 147 10.73 -9.01 7.91
N VAL A 148 9.53 -9.58 8.03
CA VAL A 148 9.34 -11.04 8.02
C VAL A 148 9.79 -11.62 6.68
N VAL A 149 9.39 -11.02 5.55
CA VAL A 149 9.86 -11.45 4.22
C VAL A 149 11.38 -11.33 4.09
N ALA A 150 11.98 -10.27 4.62
CA ALA A 150 13.43 -10.09 4.61
C ALA A 150 14.16 -11.20 5.37
N MET A 151 13.62 -11.62 6.52
CA MET A 151 14.18 -12.70 7.33
C MET A 151 14.07 -14.06 6.63
N GLU A 152 12.89 -14.40 6.10
CA GLU A 152 12.64 -15.67 5.42
C GLU A 152 13.45 -15.85 4.13
N LEU A 153 13.77 -14.75 3.44
CA LEU A 153 14.53 -14.77 2.18
C LEU A 153 16.04 -14.52 2.37
N GLU A 154 16.53 -14.44 3.60
CA GLU A 154 17.94 -14.14 3.89
C GLU A 154 18.88 -15.16 3.24
N ASN A 155 18.51 -16.45 3.26
CA ASN A 155 19.31 -17.53 2.67
C ASN A 155 19.37 -17.50 1.13
N GLN A 156 18.56 -16.65 0.48
CA GLN A 156 18.55 -16.46 -0.97
C GLN A 156 19.35 -15.24 -1.42
N ARG A 157 19.88 -14.44 -0.48
CA ARG A 157 20.67 -13.26 -0.81
C ARG A 157 22.00 -13.65 -1.44
N LYS A 158 22.38 -12.93 -2.49
CA LYS A 158 23.68 -13.06 -3.18
C LYS A 158 24.72 -12.19 -2.48
N ALA A 159 26.00 -12.54 -2.60
CA ALA A 159 27.09 -11.67 -2.13
C ALA A 159 27.09 -10.27 -2.80
N SER A 160 26.54 -10.19 -4.01
CA SER A 160 26.35 -8.94 -4.75
C SER A 160 25.14 -8.11 -4.28
N ASP A 161 24.33 -8.59 -3.34
CA ASP A 161 23.10 -7.91 -2.93
C ASP A 161 23.38 -6.89 -1.82
N THR A 162 23.40 -5.62 -2.21
CA THR A 162 23.67 -4.47 -1.34
C THR A 162 22.38 -3.83 -0.81
N PHE A 163 21.26 -3.93 -1.54
CA PHE A 163 19.98 -3.34 -1.15
C PHE A 163 19.20 -4.28 -0.23
N PRO A 164 18.39 -3.75 0.70
CA PRO A 164 17.64 -4.58 1.63
C PRO A 164 16.54 -5.31 0.91
N THR A 165 16.27 -6.53 1.37
CA THR A 165 15.19 -7.36 0.84
C THR A 165 13.85 -6.61 0.95
N PHE A 166 13.68 -5.85 2.04
CA PHE A 166 12.56 -4.94 2.24
C PHE A 166 12.99 -3.48 1.99
N MET A 167 12.35 -2.83 1.03
CA MET A 167 12.40 -1.38 0.87
C MET A 167 11.00 -0.79 0.89
N SER A 168 10.89 0.49 1.19
CA SER A 168 9.67 1.24 1.01
C SER A 168 9.92 2.60 0.38
N VAL A 169 8.86 3.23 -0.11
CA VAL A 169 8.92 4.56 -0.67
C VAL A 169 7.78 5.39 -0.12
N ASP A 170 8.13 6.57 0.37
CA ASP A 170 7.24 7.57 0.98
C ASP A 170 6.43 7.03 2.17
N LEU A 171 6.88 5.99 2.89
CA LEU A 171 6.29 5.69 4.19
C LEU A 171 6.70 6.71 5.26
N TRP A 172 7.85 7.40 5.09
CA TRP A 172 8.45 8.25 6.12
C TRP A 172 7.67 9.52 6.53
N ASN A 173 6.52 9.88 5.98
CA ASN A 173 5.81 11.09 6.44
C ASN A 173 4.31 10.93 6.27
N THR A 174 3.88 9.70 6.51
CA THR A 174 2.50 9.29 6.35
C THR A 174 1.87 9.17 7.71
N ARG A 175 0.55 8.95 7.74
CA ARG A 175 -0.17 8.78 8.99
C ARG A 175 0.29 7.53 9.76
N CYS A 176 1.13 6.64 9.20
CA CYS A 176 1.85 5.58 9.90
C CYS A 176 3.23 5.33 9.24
N PRO A 177 4.35 5.66 9.90
CA PRO A 177 5.69 5.43 9.35
C PRO A 177 5.96 3.93 9.13
N GLN A 178 7.06 3.63 8.41
CA GLN A 178 7.49 2.25 8.19
C GLN A 178 7.72 1.56 9.54
N ILE A 179 7.02 0.44 9.75
CA ILE A 179 7.25 -0.41 10.93
C ILE A 179 8.65 -1.05 10.80
N GLY A 180 9.37 -1.12 11.92
CA GLY A 180 10.71 -1.71 11.98
C GLY A 180 10.70 -3.25 11.98
N SER A 181 11.86 -3.82 12.28
CA SER A 181 12.08 -5.27 12.43
C SER A 181 11.43 -5.88 13.67
N GLY A 182 10.93 -5.07 14.62
CA GLY A 182 10.30 -5.57 15.84
C GLY A 182 11.26 -6.44 16.65
N MET A 183 10.84 -7.65 16.99
CA MET A 183 11.67 -8.66 17.67
C MET A 183 12.72 -9.34 16.77
N LEU A 184 12.72 -9.08 15.46
CA LEU A 184 13.69 -9.67 14.53
C LEU A 184 15.02 -8.90 14.59
N HIS A 185 16.11 -9.54 14.13
CA HIS A 185 17.40 -8.86 14.04
C HIS A 185 17.30 -7.58 13.19
N PRO A 186 17.89 -6.45 13.61
CA PRO A 186 17.74 -5.16 12.95
C PRO A 186 18.18 -5.11 11.48
N LYS A 187 19.03 -6.06 11.05
CA LYS A 187 19.41 -6.24 9.64
C LYS A 187 18.21 -6.50 8.70
N TYR A 188 17.07 -6.92 9.25
CA TYR A 188 15.82 -7.14 8.51
C TYR A 188 14.90 -5.91 8.49
N SER A 189 15.32 -4.79 9.07
CA SER A 189 14.59 -3.52 8.95
C SER A 189 14.57 -3.07 7.48
N GLY A 190 13.44 -2.50 7.07
CA GLY A 190 13.32 -1.93 5.72
C GLY A 190 14.06 -0.59 5.57
N LEU A 191 14.44 -0.26 4.35
CA LEU A 191 14.91 1.09 3.98
C LEU A 191 13.78 1.86 3.30
N ASP A 192 13.37 3.00 3.87
CA ASP A 192 12.41 3.91 3.23
C ASP A 192 13.12 5.00 2.42
N LEU A 193 12.65 5.20 1.19
CA LEU A 193 13.08 6.29 0.32
C LEU A 193 12.03 7.40 0.32
N ASN A 194 12.44 8.63 0.59
CA ASN A 194 11.58 9.80 0.52
C ASN A 194 11.71 10.49 -0.84
N THR A 195 10.65 10.49 -1.65
CA THR A 195 10.69 11.13 -2.98
C THR A 195 10.88 12.65 -2.91
N SER A 196 10.59 13.30 -1.77
CA SER A 196 10.86 14.73 -1.58
C SER A 196 12.32 15.09 -1.39
N THR A 197 13.17 14.18 -0.91
CA THR A 197 14.58 14.51 -0.59
C THR A 197 15.58 13.60 -1.26
N VAL A 198 15.20 12.37 -1.64
CA VAL A 198 16.16 11.35 -2.11
C VAL A 198 16.88 11.76 -3.39
N PHE A 199 16.18 12.41 -4.34
CA PHE A 199 16.77 12.84 -5.60
C PHE A 199 17.79 13.97 -5.40
N GLU A 200 17.48 14.95 -4.56
CA GLU A 200 18.39 16.05 -4.23
C GLU A 200 19.59 15.56 -3.41
N SER A 201 19.33 14.68 -2.44
CA SER A 201 20.35 14.20 -1.50
C SER A 201 21.33 13.22 -2.14
N PHE A 202 20.87 12.40 -3.10
CA PHE A 202 21.64 11.25 -3.60
C PHE A 202 21.65 11.10 -5.13
N GLY A 203 20.88 11.90 -5.87
CA GLY A 203 20.84 11.83 -7.35
C GLY A 203 22.01 12.54 -8.05
N GLY A 204 22.78 13.34 -7.33
CA GLY A 204 23.93 14.08 -7.88
C GLY A 204 25.19 13.22 -8.09
N ALA A 205 25.97 13.56 -9.12
CA ALA A 205 27.27 12.95 -9.41
C ALA A 205 28.41 13.71 -8.72
N ASP A 206 28.48 13.67 -7.39
CA ASP A 206 29.63 14.23 -6.67
C ASP A 206 30.64 13.11 -6.29
N ALA A 207 31.68 12.95 -7.12
CA ALA A 207 32.77 12.01 -6.85
C ALA A 207 33.55 12.36 -5.55
N LYS A 208 33.52 13.63 -5.13
CA LYS A 208 34.11 14.05 -3.86
C LYS A 208 33.31 13.51 -2.67
N ALA A 209 31.98 13.44 -2.79
CA ALA A 209 31.12 12.91 -1.74
C ALA A 209 31.39 11.42 -1.46
N GLU A 210 31.64 10.60 -2.49
CA GLU A 210 32.05 9.20 -2.29
C GLU A 210 33.41 9.11 -1.58
N THR A 211 34.39 9.89 -2.03
CA THR A 211 35.74 9.91 -1.42
C THR A 211 35.67 10.32 0.05
N ASP A 212 34.91 11.37 0.37
CA ASP A 212 34.70 11.84 1.74
C ASP A 212 33.93 10.82 2.59
N LEU A 213 32.93 10.14 2.03
CA LEU A 213 32.19 9.09 2.73
C LEU A 213 33.10 7.89 3.07
N SER A 214 33.91 7.42 2.12
CA SER A 214 34.92 6.36 2.36
C SER A 214 35.90 6.76 3.46
N ARG A 215 36.41 7.99 3.42
CA ARG A 215 37.33 8.50 4.44
C ARG A 215 36.67 8.57 5.82
N ARG A 216 35.44 9.07 5.92
CA ARG A 216 34.68 9.11 7.19
C ARG A 216 34.39 7.73 7.72
N TRP A 217 34.07 6.78 6.84
CA TRP A 217 33.85 5.38 7.19
C TRP A 217 35.10 4.73 7.78
N GLU A 218 36.26 4.93 7.15
CA GLU A 218 37.54 4.45 7.65
C GLU A 218 37.87 5.01 9.04
N VAL A 219 37.68 6.32 9.24
CA VAL A 219 37.88 6.97 10.54
C VAL A 219 36.94 6.39 11.60
N LEU A 220 35.66 6.20 11.28
CA LEU A 220 34.69 5.61 12.21
C LEU A 220 35.10 4.20 12.65
N ASN A 221 35.52 3.35 11.71
CA ASN A 221 35.95 1.98 12.03
C ASN A 221 37.21 1.98 12.92
N ARG A 222 38.21 2.80 12.60
CA ARG A 222 39.42 2.96 13.42
C ARG A 222 39.09 3.44 14.84
N ILE A 223 38.14 4.39 14.98
CA ILE A 223 37.67 4.84 16.30
C ILE A 223 36.96 3.70 17.05
N SER A 224 36.18 2.87 16.35
CA SER A 224 35.51 1.73 16.96
C SER A 224 36.52 0.68 17.47
N GLU A 225 37.59 0.41 16.72
CA GLU A 225 38.63 -0.57 17.07
C GLU A 225 39.39 -0.19 18.35
N VAL A 226 39.62 1.12 18.57
CA VAL A 226 40.32 1.63 19.76
C VAL A 226 39.39 1.94 20.94
N SER A 227 38.07 1.87 20.74
CA SER A 227 37.11 2.08 21.81
C SER A 227 37.12 0.85 22.74
N PRO A 228 37.28 1.02 24.07
CA PRO A 228 37.20 -0.09 25.05
C PRO A 228 35.88 -0.88 24.98
N SER A 229 34.87 -0.30 24.36
CA SER A 229 33.55 -0.89 24.13
C SER A 229 33.42 -1.54 22.74
N GLY A 230 34.28 -1.21 21.78
CA GLY A 230 34.19 -1.66 20.38
C GLY A 230 34.65 -3.10 20.12
N SER A 231 35.23 -3.76 21.12
CA SER A 231 35.63 -5.18 21.11
C SER A 231 34.46 -6.17 21.22
N GLY A 232 33.22 -5.73 20.96
CA GLY A 232 32.04 -6.59 20.82
C GLY A 232 31.43 -7.10 22.13
N ASP A 233 32.24 -7.38 23.15
CA ASP A 233 31.79 -8.09 24.36
C ASP A 233 31.05 -7.21 25.39
N GLY A 234 31.05 -5.87 25.24
CA GLY A 234 30.57 -4.94 26.29
C GLY A 234 29.40 -4.03 25.95
N LEU A 235 28.99 -3.89 24.69
CA LEU A 235 28.03 -2.85 24.28
C LEU A 235 26.56 -3.30 24.20
N GLY A 236 26.31 -4.61 24.27
CA GLY A 236 24.97 -5.20 24.17
C GLY A 236 24.32 -5.04 22.78
N GLY A 237 23.12 -5.62 22.62
CA GLY A 237 22.45 -5.72 21.32
C GLY A 237 22.29 -4.39 20.56
N LYS A 238 22.07 -3.27 21.25
CA LYS A 238 21.86 -1.94 20.64
C LYS A 238 23.02 -1.46 19.78
N ALA A 239 24.27 -1.70 20.17
CA ALA A 239 25.42 -1.27 19.38
C ALA A 239 25.62 -2.13 18.13
N GLU A 240 25.29 -3.42 18.20
CA GLU A 240 25.24 -4.30 17.04
C GLU A 240 24.18 -3.81 16.03
N GLU A 241 23.03 -3.32 16.51
CA GLU A 241 22.01 -2.71 15.64
C GLU A 241 22.56 -1.50 14.90
N TYR A 242 23.21 -0.55 15.59
CA TYR A 242 23.80 0.62 14.95
C TYR A 242 24.87 0.24 13.95
N SER A 243 25.78 -0.67 14.31
CA SER A 243 26.82 -1.16 13.41
C SER A 243 26.24 -1.78 12.14
N ALA A 244 25.21 -2.64 12.28
CA ALA A 244 24.53 -3.24 11.14
C ALA A 244 23.90 -2.18 10.22
N HIS A 245 23.21 -1.18 10.77
CA HIS A 245 22.61 -0.09 9.98
C HIS A 245 23.67 0.73 9.22
N TYR A 246 24.78 1.07 9.88
CA TYR A 246 25.86 1.84 9.27
C TYR A 246 26.54 1.08 8.13
N GLN A 247 26.87 -0.20 8.33
CA GLN A 247 27.41 -1.05 7.28
C GLN A 247 26.46 -1.16 6.08
N TYR A 248 25.17 -1.26 6.35
CA TYR A 248 24.14 -1.31 5.31
C TYR A 248 24.08 -0.04 4.48
N ALA A 249 24.01 1.11 5.15
CA ALA A 249 23.98 2.42 4.50
C ALA A 249 25.23 2.65 3.64
N TYR A 250 26.41 2.31 4.16
CA TYR A 250 27.66 2.44 3.41
C TYR A 250 27.65 1.59 2.13
N LYS A 251 27.22 0.32 2.21
CA LYS A 251 27.13 -0.57 1.05
C LYS A 251 26.20 -0.05 -0.04
N ILE A 252 25.04 0.52 0.33
CA ILE A 252 24.08 1.07 -0.63
C ILE A 252 24.63 2.33 -1.29
N LEU A 253 25.16 3.27 -0.49
CA LEU A 253 25.64 4.56 -0.99
C LEU A 253 26.86 4.42 -1.92
N MET A 254 27.67 3.37 -1.71
CA MET A 254 28.80 3.03 -2.58
C MET A 254 28.41 2.16 -3.78
N ASP A 255 27.16 1.70 -3.87
CA ASP A 255 26.72 0.91 -4.99
C ASP A 255 26.32 1.80 -6.18
N PRO A 256 26.98 1.70 -7.35
CA PRO A 256 26.63 2.52 -8.51
C PRO A 256 25.19 2.29 -8.99
N ARG A 257 24.58 1.15 -8.66
CA ARG A 257 23.17 0.88 -8.98
C ARG A 257 22.22 1.79 -8.22
N PHE A 258 22.57 2.27 -7.01
CA PHE A 258 21.71 3.18 -6.25
C PHE A 258 21.54 4.52 -6.97
N LYS A 259 22.63 5.08 -7.50
CA LYS A 259 22.56 6.29 -8.34
C LYS A 259 21.75 6.06 -9.61
N LYS A 260 21.91 4.89 -10.25
CA LYS A 260 21.11 4.52 -11.43
C LYS A 260 19.61 4.43 -11.09
N VAL A 261 19.24 3.98 -9.90
CA VAL A 261 17.85 3.93 -9.45
C VAL A 261 17.22 5.33 -9.38
N LEU A 262 18.01 6.32 -8.97
CA LEU A 262 17.56 7.72 -8.84
C LEU A 262 17.59 8.50 -10.16
N ASN A 263 18.18 7.93 -11.22
CA ASN A 263 18.18 8.55 -12.54
C ASN A 263 16.82 8.31 -13.22
N VAL A 264 15.97 9.34 -13.20
CA VAL A 264 14.63 9.34 -13.78
C VAL A 264 14.47 10.52 -14.75
N THR A 265 14.01 10.25 -15.97
CA THR A 265 13.86 11.30 -16.99
C THR A 265 12.55 12.06 -16.83
N ASP A 266 12.46 13.26 -17.41
CA ASP A 266 11.23 14.05 -17.31
C ASP A 266 10.06 13.42 -18.09
N GLU A 267 10.34 12.69 -19.17
CA GLU A 267 9.34 11.91 -19.90
C GLU A 267 8.77 10.78 -19.05
N GLU A 268 9.61 10.11 -18.26
CA GLU A 268 9.18 9.08 -17.33
C GLU A 268 8.31 9.67 -16.22
N LYS A 269 8.74 10.78 -15.62
CA LYS A 269 7.96 11.48 -14.58
C LYS A 269 6.61 11.94 -15.11
N GLN A 270 6.55 12.39 -16.36
CA GLN A 270 5.28 12.79 -16.99
C GLN A 270 4.35 11.59 -17.20
N ARG A 271 4.87 10.45 -17.65
CA ARG A 271 4.07 9.26 -17.94
C ARG A 271 3.43 8.65 -16.69
N TYR A 272 4.14 8.67 -15.56
CA TYR A 272 3.65 8.18 -14.26
C TYR A 272 2.78 9.20 -13.50
N GLY A 273 2.58 10.39 -14.05
CA GLY A 273 1.80 11.46 -13.44
C GLY A 273 0.50 11.75 -14.20
N VAL A 274 -0.21 12.77 -13.71
CA VAL A 274 -1.36 13.38 -14.37
C VAL A 274 -1.04 14.83 -14.72
N ASP A 275 -1.82 15.44 -15.60
CA ASP A 275 -1.53 16.80 -16.10
C ASP A 275 -1.40 17.85 -15.00
N LYS A 276 -2.18 17.70 -13.92
CA LYS A 276 -2.18 18.62 -12.76
C LYS A 276 -0.90 18.56 -11.92
N ASP A 277 -0.15 17.45 -11.98
CA ASP A 277 1.04 17.20 -11.16
C ASP A 277 2.23 16.68 -11.99
N LYS A 278 2.33 17.09 -13.27
CA LYS A 278 3.42 16.65 -14.16
C LYS A 278 4.78 16.90 -13.50
N GLY A 279 5.60 15.85 -13.41
CA GLY A 279 6.94 15.95 -12.85
C GLY A 279 7.03 15.91 -11.33
N VAL A 280 5.92 16.05 -10.61
CA VAL A 280 5.89 16.20 -9.14
C VAL A 280 4.91 15.25 -8.44
N CYS A 281 4.24 14.36 -9.20
CA CYS A 281 3.37 13.33 -8.65
C CYS A 281 4.19 12.34 -7.80
N LYS A 282 4.12 12.46 -6.47
CA LYS A 282 4.87 11.61 -5.53
C LYS A 282 4.63 10.13 -5.73
N LEU A 283 3.36 9.73 -5.92
CA LEU A 283 3.03 8.34 -6.19
C LEU A 283 3.69 7.84 -7.49
N GLY A 284 3.68 8.67 -8.53
CA GLY A 284 4.34 8.36 -9.79
C GLY A 284 5.85 8.18 -9.63
N LEU A 285 6.51 9.11 -8.91
CA LEU A 285 7.92 9.00 -8.55
C LEU A 285 8.20 7.74 -7.71
N ALA A 286 7.33 7.41 -6.77
CA ALA A 286 7.49 6.26 -5.90
C ALA A 286 7.40 4.93 -6.67
N MET A 287 6.46 4.82 -7.62
CA MET A 287 6.37 3.66 -8.49
C MET A 287 7.53 3.57 -9.51
N LEU A 288 8.05 4.71 -9.99
CA LEU A 288 9.27 4.76 -10.80
C LEU A 288 10.49 4.24 -10.03
N LEU A 289 10.66 4.69 -8.78
CA LEU A 289 11.70 4.17 -7.90
C LEU A 289 11.51 2.68 -7.66
N ALA A 290 10.29 2.21 -7.41
CA ALA A 290 10.02 0.79 -7.23
C ALA A 290 10.41 -0.05 -8.47
N ARG A 291 10.02 0.40 -9.66
CA ARG A 291 10.45 -0.21 -10.92
C ARG A 291 11.97 -0.25 -11.03
N ASN A 292 12.64 0.87 -10.78
CA ASN A 292 14.10 0.98 -10.91
C ASN A 292 14.84 0.11 -9.89
N VAL A 293 14.37 0.07 -8.64
CA VAL A 293 14.93 -0.79 -7.58
C VAL A 293 14.83 -2.25 -8.00
N LEU A 294 13.67 -2.72 -8.48
CA LEU A 294 13.55 -4.10 -8.98
C LEU A 294 14.45 -4.34 -10.20
N ALA A 295 14.58 -3.38 -11.12
CA ALA A 295 15.45 -3.47 -12.29
C ALA A 295 16.94 -3.62 -11.93
N SER A 296 17.35 -3.14 -10.76
CA SER A 296 18.75 -3.17 -10.32
C SER A 296 19.26 -4.57 -9.94
N ASP A 297 18.36 -5.54 -9.67
CA ASP A 297 18.65 -6.89 -9.17
C ASP A 297 19.67 -6.88 -7.99
N ALA A 298 19.57 -5.86 -7.12
CA ALA A 298 20.51 -5.58 -6.03
C ALA A 298 20.09 -6.15 -4.66
N GLY A 299 19.08 -7.01 -4.63
CA GLY A 299 18.67 -7.76 -3.43
C GLY A 299 17.26 -7.46 -2.92
N THR A 300 16.62 -6.38 -3.37
CA THR A 300 15.25 -6.05 -2.96
C THR A 300 14.24 -7.02 -3.57
N ARG A 301 13.34 -7.55 -2.74
CA ARG A 301 12.30 -8.53 -3.12
C ARG A 301 10.90 -8.09 -2.70
N PHE A 302 10.80 -7.27 -1.67
CA PHE A 302 9.55 -6.75 -1.15
C PHE A 302 9.63 -5.23 -1.08
N MET A 303 8.69 -4.57 -1.76
CA MET A 303 8.60 -3.11 -1.80
C MET A 303 7.24 -2.65 -1.27
N TRP A 304 7.25 -1.62 -0.43
CA TRP A 304 6.04 -0.96 0.03
C TRP A 304 5.99 0.48 -0.46
N VAL A 305 5.02 0.81 -1.30
CA VAL A 305 4.81 2.15 -1.84
C VAL A 305 3.60 2.77 -1.15
N SER A 306 3.80 3.92 -0.51
CA SER A 306 2.71 4.63 0.14
C SER A 306 2.07 5.67 -0.77
N ASN A 307 0.77 5.51 -1.05
CA ASN A 307 -0.05 6.56 -1.62
C ASN A 307 -0.81 7.29 -0.50
N ALA A 308 -0.12 8.18 0.22
CA ALA A 308 -0.70 8.90 1.34
C ALA A 308 -0.55 10.42 1.26
N TYR A 309 0.02 10.96 0.19
CA TYR A 309 0.36 12.38 0.11
C TYR A 309 -0.58 13.15 -0.84
N ASN A 310 -1.15 14.26 -0.36
CA ASN A 310 -1.97 15.19 -1.15
C ASN A 310 -1.24 16.54 -1.29
N GLY A 311 -0.07 16.55 -1.93
CA GLY A 311 0.72 17.77 -2.09
C GLY A 311 1.10 18.42 -0.74
N ASN A 312 1.32 19.73 -0.74
CA ASN A 312 1.63 20.49 0.48
C ASN A 312 0.44 20.59 1.47
N ALA A 313 -0.69 19.94 1.17
CA ALA A 313 -1.91 20.01 1.97
C ALA A 313 -2.05 18.88 3.00
N GLY A 314 -1.07 17.95 3.07
CA GLY A 314 -1.01 16.89 4.09
C GLY A 314 -1.43 15.51 3.56
N GLY A 315 -1.85 14.64 4.48
CA GLY A 315 -2.16 13.25 4.15
C GLY A 315 -3.51 13.07 3.44
N ASN A 316 -3.53 12.36 2.31
CA ASN A 316 -4.72 12.10 1.50
C ASN A 316 -5.90 11.55 2.33
N ASP A 317 -7.10 12.10 2.12
CA ASP A 317 -8.34 11.67 2.78
C ASP A 317 -9.61 11.99 1.95
N ASN A 318 -10.38 10.98 1.57
CA ASN A 318 -11.67 11.02 0.89
C ASN A 318 -12.83 11.02 1.91
N HIS A 319 -12.75 11.88 2.93
CA HIS A 319 -13.74 11.93 4.01
C HIS A 319 -14.96 12.82 3.71
N ASP A 320 -14.83 13.81 2.83
CA ASP A 320 -15.84 14.84 2.55
C ASP A 320 -15.81 15.29 1.08
N GLN A 321 -16.98 15.68 0.53
CA GLN A 321 -17.19 16.16 -0.84
C GLN A 321 -16.44 15.32 -1.89
N ILE A 322 -16.56 14.00 -1.81
CA ILE A 322 -15.73 13.07 -2.58
C ILE A 322 -15.91 13.21 -4.10
N TYR A 323 -17.12 13.60 -4.53
CA TYR A 323 -17.48 13.85 -5.93
C TYR A 323 -17.35 15.34 -6.30
N GLY A 324 -16.88 16.17 -5.38
CA GLY A 324 -16.68 17.59 -5.56
C GLY A 324 -15.69 17.90 -6.68
N ARG A 325 -16.03 18.89 -7.52
CA ARG A 325 -15.18 19.40 -8.59
C ARG A 325 -15.19 20.92 -8.63
N GLY A 326 -14.11 21.51 -9.11
CA GLY A 326 -13.98 22.97 -9.22
C GLY A 326 -14.25 23.64 -7.87
N ALA A 327 -15.23 24.54 -7.82
CA ALA A 327 -15.61 25.25 -6.59
C ALA A 327 -16.16 24.34 -5.47
N LEU A 328 -16.64 23.13 -5.82
CA LEU A 328 -17.15 22.13 -4.88
C LEU A 328 -16.09 21.11 -4.45
N ALA A 329 -14.85 21.22 -4.94
CA ALA A 329 -13.78 20.33 -4.52
C ALA A 329 -13.45 20.56 -3.04
N PRO A 330 -13.18 19.49 -2.27
CA PRO A 330 -12.82 19.61 -0.87
C PRO A 330 -11.48 20.34 -0.71
N ARG A 331 -11.27 20.95 0.46
CA ARG A 331 -10.08 21.77 0.77
C ARG A 331 -9.19 21.11 1.81
N GLY A 332 -7.95 21.60 1.92
CA GLY A 332 -6.97 21.11 2.90
C GLY A 332 -6.46 19.72 2.52
N PHE A 333 -6.33 18.85 3.53
CA PHE A 333 -5.80 17.49 3.33
C PHE A 333 -6.73 16.56 2.55
N LEU A 334 -7.98 16.97 2.32
CA LEU A 334 -8.99 16.20 1.62
C LEU A 334 -8.77 16.20 0.10
N MET A 335 -9.06 15.08 -0.55
CA MET A 335 -8.96 14.94 -2.01
C MET A 335 -10.22 14.27 -2.56
N PRO A 336 -10.82 14.76 -3.66
CA PRO A 336 -11.94 14.07 -4.30
C PRO A 336 -11.46 12.86 -5.11
N ILE A 337 -12.36 11.91 -5.39
CA ILE A 337 -12.01 10.69 -6.14
C ILE A 337 -11.58 10.98 -7.58
N TYR A 338 -12.09 12.07 -8.17
CA TYR A 338 -11.70 12.54 -9.50
C TYR A 338 -10.26 13.06 -9.56
N ASP A 339 -9.62 13.22 -8.41
CA ASP A 339 -8.24 13.64 -8.27
C ASP A 339 -7.36 12.48 -7.77
N SER A 340 -7.86 11.66 -6.83
CA SER A 340 -7.09 10.56 -6.27
C SER A 340 -6.99 9.35 -7.21
N ALA A 341 -8.08 8.97 -7.88
CA ALA A 341 -8.11 7.79 -8.74
C ALA A 341 -7.26 7.95 -10.01
N PRO A 342 -7.30 9.07 -10.77
CA PRO A 342 -6.47 9.22 -11.96
C PRO A 342 -4.96 9.22 -11.68
N ARG A 343 -4.54 9.74 -10.51
CA ARG A 343 -3.13 9.69 -10.06
C ARG A 343 -2.67 8.26 -9.84
N LEU A 344 -3.50 7.47 -9.15
CA LEU A 344 -3.22 6.06 -8.92
C LEU A 344 -3.23 5.27 -10.23
N ASP A 345 -4.20 5.52 -11.09
CA ASP A 345 -4.36 4.88 -12.39
C ASP A 345 -3.17 5.13 -13.33
N ALA A 346 -2.70 6.39 -13.42
CA ALA A 346 -1.55 6.74 -14.24
C ALA A 346 -0.26 6.07 -13.76
N ALA A 347 -0.01 6.10 -12.44
CA ALA A 347 1.17 5.49 -11.85
C ALA A 347 1.12 3.95 -11.98
N LEU A 348 0.00 3.33 -11.61
CA LEU A 348 -0.18 1.87 -11.67
C LEU A 348 -0.15 1.36 -13.11
N GLY A 349 -0.86 2.03 -14.03
CA GLY A 349 -0.89 1.68 -15.44
C GLY A 349 0.50 1.73 -16.07
N SER A 350 1.30 2.75 -15.75
CA SER A 350 2.67 2.89 -16.24
C SER A 350 3.62 1.87 -15.63
N LEU A 351 3.49 1.57 -14.32
CA LEU A 351 4.25 0.52 -13.64
C LEU A 351 3.99 -0.85 -14.29
N ILE A 352 2.73 -1.25 -14.40
CA ILE A 352 2.35 -2.54 -14.98
C ILE A 352 2.79 -2.65 -16.44
N GLU A 353 2.69 -1.57 -17.20
CA GLU A 353 3.18 -1.50 -18.58
C GLU A 353 4.70 -1.71 -18.64
N ASP A 354 5.48 -1.01 -17.81
CA ASP A 354 6.94 -1.16 -17.75
C ASP A 354 7.36 -2.56 -17.35
N LEU A 355 6.80 -3.10 -16.27
CA LEU A 355 7.11 -4.45 -15.80
C LEU A 355 6.78 -5.51 -16.86
N SER A 356 5.75 -5.27 -17.69
CA SER A 356 5.39 -6.19 -18.78
C SER A 356 6.33 -6.13 -19.99
N LYS A 357 7.17 -5.11 -20.10
CA LYS A 357 8.16 -4.96 -21.18
C LYS A 357 9.57 -5.28 -20.73
N MET A 358 9.85 -5.12 -19.43
CA MET A 358 11.15 -5.44 -18.86
C MET A 358 11.39 -6.96 -18.84
N PRO A 359 12.62 -7.41 -19.14
CA PRO A 359 12.97 -8.82 -19.02
C PRO A 359 12.91 -9.26 -17.55
N GLY A 360 12.32 -10.44 -17.33
CA GLY A 360 12.39 -11.16 -16.06
C GLY A 360 13.74 -11.84 -15.87
N LYS A 361 13.89 -12.58 -14.76
CA LYS A 361 15.09 -13.37 -14.49
C LYS A 361 15.08 -14.70 -15.25
N GLU A 362 13.91 -15.31 -15.38
CA GLU A 362 13.69 -16.50 -16.20
C GLU A 362 13.63 -16.10 -17.68
N ALA A 363 14.39 -16.81 -18.51
CA ALA A 363 14.45 -16.52 -19.94
C ALA A 363 13.06 -16.62 -20.59
N GLY A 364 12.66 -15.59 -21.34
CA GLY A 364 11.35 -15.52 -21.98
C GLY A 364 10.20 -15.08 -21.07
N LYS A 365 10.47 -14.77 -19.79
CA LYS A 365 9.52 -14.12 -18.89
C LYS A 365 9.77 -12.62 -18.81
N THR A 366 8.72 -11.89 -18.48
CA THR A 366 8.78 -10.45 -18.17
C THR A 366 8.96 -10.25 -16.67
N MET A 367 9.38 -9.05 -16.25
CA MET A 367 9.45 -8.70 -14.83
C MET A 367 8.06 -8.81 -14.16
N LEU A 368 6.98 -8.54 -14.90
CA LEU A 368 5.61 -8.69 -14.41
C LEU A 368 5.22 -10.15 -14.15
N ASP A 369 5.68 -11.10 -14.96
CA ASP A 369 5.42 -12.55 -14.74
C ASP A 369 6.02 -13.05 -13.41
N GLU A 370 7.03 -12.33 -12.93
CA GLU A 370 7.79 -12.58 -11.71
C GLU A 370 7.45 -11.62 -10.56
N THR A 371 6.50 -10.70 -10.74
CA THR A 371 6.21 -9.66 -9.74
C THR A 371 4.72 -9.63 -9.40
N MET A 372 4.41 -9.81 -8.11
CA MET A 372 3.07 -9.55 -7.61
C MET A 372 2.92 -8.07 -7.24
N VAL A 373 1.99 -7.37 -7.87
CA VAL A 373 1.61 -6.00 -7.47
C VAL A 373 0.28 -6.07 -6.73
N ALA A 374 0.29 -5.71 -5.45
CA ALA A 374 -0.89 -5.73 -4.60
C ALA A 374 -1.29 -4.30 -4.23
N VAL A 375 -2.49 -3.86 -4.59
CA VAL A 375 -3.04 -2.58 -4.15
C VAL A 375 -3.94 -2.85 -2.96
N ILE A 376 -3.61 -2.27 -1.80
CA ILE A 376 -4.36 -2.44 -0.57
C ILE A 376 -4.85 -1.10 -0.05
N HIS A 377 -5.96 -1.12 0.68
CA HIS A 377 -6.55 0.06 1.28
C HIS A 377 -6.53 -0.08 2.79
N GLU A 378 -6.08 0.97 3.49
CA GLU A 378 -6.24 1.04 4.96
C GLU A 378 -7.72 1.15 5.37
N PHE A 379 -8.55 1.72 4.48
CA PHE A 379 -9.93 2.09 4.72
C PHE A 379 -10.82 1.93 3.51
N GLY A 380 -12.09 1.67 3.79
CA GLY A 380 -13.19 1.82 2.86
C GLY A 380 -14.28 2.72 3.42
N ARG A 381 -15.38 2.84 2.67
CA ARG A 381 -16.62 3.48 3.12
C ARG A 381 -17.80 2.58 2.79
N THR A 382 -18.86 2.72 3.56
CA THR A 382 -20.16 2.15 3.24
C THR A 382 -20.71 2.74 1.93
N PRO A 383 -21.61 2.04 1.22
CA PRO A 383 -22.35 2.57 0.07
C PRO A 383 -23.15 3.85 0.39
N ASP A 384 -23.59 4.01 1.63
CA ASP A 384 -24.25 5.22 2.10
C ASP A 384 -23.27 6.32 2.47
N MET A 385 -23.62 7.56 2.11
CA MET A 385 -22.85 8.77 2.42
C MET A 385 -23.50 9.61 3.51
N ASN A 386 -22.68 10.44 4.17
CA ASN A 386 -23.15 11.48 5.08
C ASN A 386 -23.73 12.70 4.32
N LEU A 387 -24.25 13.70 5.05
CA LEU A 387 -24.84 14.91 4.47
C LEU A 387 -23.86 15.76 3.64
N ASN A 388 -22.55 15.60 3.85
CA ASN A 388 -21.54 16.29 3.07
C ASN A 388 -21.00 15.44 1.91
N PHE A 389 -21.68 14.34 1.54
CA PHE A 389 -21.23 13.40 0.51
C PHE A 389 -19.88 12.77 0.84
N GLY A 390 -19.71 12.40 2.10
CA GLY A 390 -18.50 11.81 2.67
C GLY A 390 -18.75 10.51 3.43
N ARG A 391 -17.76 10.08 4.24
CA ARG A 391 -17.85 8.85 5.06
C ARG A 391 -18.95 8.99 6.15
N ARG A 392 -19.86 8.02 6.23
CA ARG A 392 -20.81 7.91 7.35
C ARG A 392 -20.13 7.27 8.57
N ARG A 393 -20.36 7.81 9.78
CA ARG A 393 -19.78 7.32 11.05
C ARG A 393 -20.54 6.16 11.69
N GLU A 394 -21.72 5.81 11.18
CA GLU A 394 -22.58 4.78 11.76
C GLU A 394 -22.56 3.51 10.91
N ALA A 395 -21.98 2.45 11.44
CA ALA A 395 -22.34 1.10 11.03
C ALA A 395 -23.74 0.82 11.59
N GLY A 396 -24.77 0.96 10.74
CA GLY A 396 -26.09 0.42 11.05
C GLY A 396 -26.02 -1.11 11.15
N PRO A 397 -27.00 -1.75 11.81
CA PRO A 397 -27.01 -3.20 12.06
C PRO A 397 -27.04 -4.08 10.80
N ASP A 398 -27.23 -3.51 9.62
CA ASP A 398 -27.55 -4.26 8.38
C ASP A 398 -26.35 -4.76 7.57
N TYR A 399 -25.11 -4.65 8.08
CA TYR A 399 -23.93 -5.15 7.37
C TYR A 399 -22.95 -5.88 8.30
N ARG A 400 -23.44 -6.91 8.99
CA ARG A 400 -22.64 -7.93 9.69
C ARG A 400 -22.74 -9.29 9.02
#